data_AF-A0A0N4VPL4-F1
#
_entry.id   AF-A0A0N4VPL4-F1
#
_cell.length_a   1.000
_cell.length_b   1.000
_cell.length_c   1.000
_cell.angle_alpha   90.00
_cell.angle_beta   90.00
_cell.angle_gamma   90.00
#
_symmetry.space_group_name_H-M   'P 1'
#
loop_
_entity.id
_entity.type
_entity.pdbx_description
1 polymer ?
#
loop_
_entity_poly.entity_id
_entity_poly.type
_entity_poly.pdbx_seq_one_letter_code
_entity_poly.pdbx_strand_id
1 'polypeptide(L)'
;MCNNIDSEQTVRITERAKSESRPNDVELLEQMGLKQFTAQFMTVPSSFMKEIVDMACSKHEQQLQCGSVFEGDEVTRRRIEDLKTIGNHKMMFDLECANETYAPSVYPCVGADVALWSASCLQLMQQYWTSRNLANTEILSIYNTALNTVKKLKPRAELTSVFHNFVFHDAMRRISKIEGDKCELFKQMRDCILPSLYNQCGLEATVAVNTSISLGYLRTERREKLHLDFRNFAYFLDPRCEGL
;
A
#
# COMPACT_ATOMS: atom_id res chain seq x y z
N MET A 1 6.18 -23.55 0.43
CA MET A 1 6.80 -23.98 1.71
C MET A 1 7.42 -22.78 2.46
N CYS A 2 8.08 -21.84 1.78
CA CYS A 2 8.76 -20.68 2.40
C CYS A 2 7.86 -19.56 3.01
N ASN A 3 6.62 -19.39 2.55
CA ASN A 3 5.78 -18.24 2.95
C ASN A 3 5.22 -18.29 4.40
N ASN A 4 5.29 -19.45 5.06
CA ASN A 4 4.67 -19.65 6.38
C ASN A 4 5.66 -19.52 7.56
N ILE A 5 6.89 -19.09 7.29
CA ILE A 5 7.90 -18.84 8.34
C ILE A 5 7.38 -17.75 9.29
N ASP A 6 7.43 -18.03 10.60
CA ASP A 6 7.06 -17.14 11.70
C ASP A 6 5.63 -16.55 11.65
N SER A 7 4.67 -17.33 11.14
CA SER A 7 3.26 -16.90 11.07
C SER A 7 2.65 -16.61 12.44
N GLU A 8 2.94 -17.41 13.47
CA GLU A 8 2.42 -17.19 14.83
C GLU A 8 3.00 -15.92 15.47
N GLN A 9 4.29 -15.67 15.29
CA GLN A 9 4.95 -14.47 15.79
C GLN A 9 4.42 -13.20 15.09
N THR A 10 4.15 -13.29 13.78
CA THR A 10 3.52 -12.20 13.02
C THR A 10 2.14 -11.84 13.59
N VAL A 11 1.32 -12.84 13.94
CA VAL A 11 0.00 -12.63 14.54
C VAL A 11 0.13 -11.94 15.90
N ARG A 12 1.01 -12.45 16.78
CA ARG A 12 1.25 -11.85 18.11
C ARG A 12 1.70 -10.40 18.02
N ILE A 13 2.62 -10.08 17.12
CA ILE A 13 3.09 -8.70 16.90
C ILE A 13 1.95 -7.81 16.39
N THR A 14 1.12 -8.31 15.47
CA THR A 14 -0.02 -7.55 14.94
C THR A 14 -1.04 -7.23 16.04
N GLU A 15 -1.34 -8.20 16.89
CA GLU A 15 -2.25 -8.02 18.03
C GLU A 15 -1.68 -7.03 19.06
N ARG A 16 -0.39 -7.15 19.39
CA ARG A 16 0.29 -6.23 20.32
C ARG A 16 0.39 -4.82 19.74
N ALA A 17 0.67 -4.67 18.44
CA ALA A 17 0.68 -3.37 17.76
C ALA A 17 -0.69 -2.70 17.84
N LYS A 18 -1.77 -3.46 17.63
CA LYS A 18 -3.12 -2.96 17.81
C LYS A 18 -3.40 -2.48 19.24
N SER A 19 -2.90 -3.19 20.28
CA SER A 19 -3.13 -2.80 21.68
C SER A 19 -2.26 -1.64 22.16
N GLU A 20 -1.03 -1.51 21.66
CA GLU A 20 -0.06 -0.49 22.12
C GLU A 20 -0.06 0.77 21.23
N SER A 21 -0.70 0.72 20.07
CA SER A 21 -0.87 1.89 19.19
C SER A 21 -1.81 2.94 19.79
N ARG A 22 -1.62 4.20 19.39
CA ARG A 22 -2.53 5.30 19.75
C ARG A 22 -3.67 5.41 18.73
N PRO A 23 -4.91 5.02 19.07
CA PRO A 23 -5.98 4.80 18.08
C PRO A 23 -6.37 6.07 17.30
N ASN A 24 -6.39 7.23 17.94
CA ASN A 24 -6.74 8.49 17.28
C ASN A 24 -5.69 8.90 16.24
N ASP A 25 -4.40 8.72 16.57
CA ASP A 25 -3.30 8.99 15.64
C ASP A 25 -3.32 7.98 14.49
N VAL A 26 -3.59 6.70 14.77
CA VAL A 26 -3.76 5.65 13.74
C VAL A 26 -4.83 6.03 12.74
N GLU A 27 -6.01 6.48 13.21
CA GLU A 27 -7.11 6.85 12.32
C GLU A 27 -6.71 7.99 11.38
N LEU A 28 -6.05 9.03 11.90
CA LEU A 28 -5.58 10.15 11.09
C LEU A 28 -4.51 9.71 10.07
N LEU A 29 -3.57 8.85 10.47
CA LEU A 29 -2.57 8.28 9.58
C LEU A 29 -3.20 7.40 8.47
N GLU A 30 -4.26 6.66 8.77
CA GLU A 30 -5.01 5.92 7.76
C GLU A 30 -5.70 6.87 6.77
N GLN A 31 -6.26 7.99 7.24
CA GLN A 31 -6.92 8.98 6.40
C GLN A 31 -5.99 9.62 5.36
N MET A 32 -4.69 9.72 5.64
CA MET A 32 -3.68 10.16 4.65
C MET A 32 -3.17 9.04 3.74
N GLY A 33 -3.72 7.83 3.84
CA GLY A 33 -3.44 6.73 2.91
C GLY A 33 -2.49 5.66 3.43
N LEU A 34 -1.95 5.78 4.65
CA LEU A 34 -1.19 4.69 5.25
C LEU A 34 -2.07 3.46 5.44
N LYS A 35 -1.48 2.27 5.34
CA LYS A 35 -2.16 1.03 5.70
C LYS A 35 -2.26 0.92 7.21
N GLN A 36 -3.32 0.26 7.68
CA GLN A 36 -3.59 0.08 9.11
C GLN A 36 -2.37 -0.37 9.91
N PHE A 37 -1.68 -1.43 9.48
CA PHE A 37 -0.51 -1.91 10.21
C PHE A 37 0.63 -0.88 10.23
N THR A 38 0.87 -0.16 9.14
CA THR A 38 1.89 0.90 9.09
C THR A 38 1.54 2.07 10.01
N ALA A 39 0.27 2.48 10.03
CA ALA A 39 -0.23 3.51 10.94
C ALA A 39 -0.11 3.08 12.41
N GLN A 40 -0.44 1.83 12.73
CA GLN A 40 -0.22 1.25 14.05
C GLN A 40 1.26 1.24 14.42
N PHE A 41 2.11 0.71 13.53
CA PHE A 41 3.55 0.65 13.73
C PHE A 41 4.18 2.02 13.98
N MET A 42 3.77 3.07 13.26
CA MET A 42 4.29 4.42 13.48
C MET A 42 3.83 5.03 14.83
N THR A 43 2.83 4.44 15.49
CA THR A 43 2.23 4.96 16.73
C THR A 43 2.49 4.09 17.97
N VAL A 44 3.20 2.96 17.84
CA VAL A 44 3.65 2.19 19.02
C VAL A 44 4.86 2.85 19.71
N PRO A 45 5.27 2.43 20.92
CA PRO A 45 6.50 2.91 21.55
C PRO A 45 7.77 2.58 20.74
N SER A 46 8.78 3.46 20.77
CA SER A 46 10.03 3.27 20.01
C SER A 46 10.75 1.96 20.31
N SER A 47 10.71 1.49 21.56
CA SER A 47 11.27 0.18 21.93
C SER A 47 10.59 -0.96 21.19
N PHE A 48 9.27 -0.89 21.05
CA PHE A 48 8.50 -1.91 20.34
C PHE A 48 8.65 -1.78 18.81
N MET A 49 8.86 -0.57 18.27
CA MET A 49 9.19 -0.40 16.84
C MET A 49 10.43 -1.21 16.45
N LYS A 50 11.48 -1.18 17.28
CA LYS A 50 12.70 -1.97 17.03
C LYS A 50 12.39 -3.46 16.95
N GLU A 51 11.64 -3.99 17.92
CA GLU A 51 11.25 -5.41 17.92
C GLU A 51 10.46 -5.82 16.66
N ILE A 52 9.58 -4.94 16.17
CA ILE A 52 8.80 -5.19 14.95
C ILE A 52 9.71 -5.25 13.72
N VAL A 53 10.65 -4.31 13.59
CA VAL A 53 11.60 -4.26 12.47
C VAL A 53 12.52 -5.47 12.49
N ASP A 54 13.13 -5.79 13.64
CA ASP A 54 14.04 -6.93 13.78
C ASP A 54 13.35 -8.24 13.36
N MET A 55 12.09 -8.44 13.79
CA MET A 55 11.29 -9.59 13.38
C MET A 55 10.98 -9.56 11.88
N ALA A 56 10.53 -8.43 11.34
CA ALA A 56 10.16 -8.31 9.93
C ALA A 56 11.36 -8.55 9.00
N CYS A 57 12.53 -8.01 9.35
CA CYS A 57 13.78 -8.18 8.61
C CYS A 57 14.27 -9.63 8.66
N SER A 58 14.33 -10.24 9.85
CA SER A 58 14.70 -11.66 10.02
C SER A 58 13.78 -12.57 9.21
N LYS A 59 12.46 -12.35 9.29
CA LYS A 59 11.49 -13.13 8.53
C LYS A 59 11.70 -13.00 7.03
N HIS A 60 11.88 -11.78 6.51
CA HIS A 60 12.12 -11.58 5.07
C HIS A 60 13.44 -12.20 4.62
N GLU A 61 14.49 -12.10 5.42
CA GLU A 61 15.76 -12.74 5.13
C GLU A 61 15.60 -14.26 4.99
N GLN A 62 14.96 -14.92 5.96
CA GLN A 62 14.71 -16.36 5.91
C GLN A 62 13.84 -16.76 4.70
N GLN A 63 12.81 -15.98 4.39
CA GLN A 63 11.96 -16.22 3.22
C GLN A 63 12.73 -16.09 1.90
N LEU A 64 13.61 -15.11 1.80
CA LEU A 64 14.44 -14.88 0.61
C LEU A 64 15.53 -15.94 0.46
N GLN A 65 16.19 -16.36 1.56
CA GLN A 65 17.15 -17.46 1.55
C GLN A 65 16.48 -18.77 1.12
N CYS A 66 15.28 -19.06 1.63
CA CYS A 66 14.47 -20.19 1.18
C CYS A 66 14.15 -20.08 -0.33
N GLY A 67 13.71 -18.90 -0.78
CA GLY A 67 13.48 -18.62 -2.20
C GLY A 67 14.72 -18.86 -3.08
N SER A 68 15.89 -18.40 -2.64
CA SER A 68 17.16 -18.60 -3.35
C SER A 68 17.48 -20.09 -3.53
N VAL A 69 17.29 -20.90 -2.49
CA VAL A 69 17.56 -22.35 -2.53
C VAL A 69 16.61 -23.09 -3.48
N PHE A 70 15.33 -22.70 -3.55
CA PHE A 70 14.32 -23.43 -4.33
C PHE A 70 14.06 -22.86 -5.73
N GLU A 71 14.07 -21.54 -5.89
CA GLU A 71 13.73 -20.82 -7.12
C GLU A 71 14.98 -20.24 -7.83
N GLY A 72 16.12 -20.17 -7.14
CA GLY A 72 17.38 -19.64 -7.64
C GLY A 72 17.59 -18.14 -7.33
N ASP A 73 18.86 -17.74 -7.28
CA ASP A 73 19.27 -16.38 -6.89
C ASP A 73 18.74 -15.30 -7.83
N GLU A 74 18.67 -15.59 -9.12
CA GLU A 74 18.23 -14.62 -10.12
C GLU A 74 16.73 -14.30 -9.96
N VAL A 75 15.90 -15.33 -9.77
CA VAL A 75 14.45 -15.18 -9.54
C VAL A 75 14.21 -14.43 -8.22
N THR A 76 14.96 -14.78 -7.18
CA THR A 76 14.88 -14.14 -5.87
C THR A 76 15.24 -12.66 -5.95
N ARG A 77 16.30 -12.30 -6.69
CA ARG A 77 16.70 -10.90 -6.90
C ARG A 77 15.62 -10.11 -7.63
N ARG A 78 15.03 -10.66 -8.69
CA ARG A 78 13.92 -10.00 -9.41
C ARG A 78 12.71 -9.78 -8.50
N ARG A 79 12.44 -10.71 -7.58
CA ARG A 79 11.36 -10.59 -6.60
C ARG A 79 11.62 -9.49 -5.58
N ILE A 80 12.87 -9.32 -5.13
CA ILE A 80 13.25 -8.20 -4.25
C ILE A 80 13.00 -6.87 -4.97
N GLU A 81 13.44 -6.74 -6.22
CA GLU A 81 13.21 -5.52 -7.01
C GLU A 81 11.72 -5.24 -7.25
N ASP A 82 10.92 -6.29 -7.50
CA ASP A 82 9.46 -6.15 -7.60
C ASP A 82 8.82 -5.73 -6.28
N LEU A 83 9.27 -6.25 -5.13
CA LEU A 83 8.79 -5.81 -3.82
C LEU A 83 9.14 -4.34 -3.55
N LYS A 84 10.34 -3.90 -3.94
CA LYS A 84 10.78 -2.49 -3.80
C LYS A 84 9.96 -1.51 -4.64
N THR A 85 9.09 -1.96 -5.54
CA THR A 85 8.11 -1.07 -6.20
C THR A 85 6.92 -0.72 -5.28
N ILE A 86 6.88 -1.23 -4.06
CA ILE A 86 5.86 -0.92 -3.04
C ILE A 86 6.54 -0.14 -1.91
N GLY A 87 5.96 1.00 -1.54
CA GLY A 87 6.50 1.93 -0.55
C GLY A 87 7.04 1.28 0.72
N ASN A 88 6.20 0.57 1.46
CA ASN A 88 6.60 -0.06 2.74
C ASN A 88 7.75 -1.07 2.57
N HIS A 89 7.75 -1.87 1.50
CA HIS A 89 8.83 -2.82 1.25
C HIS A 89 10.13 -2.10 0.89
N LYS A 90 10.03 -1.00 0.11
CA LYS A 90 11.19 -0.15 -0.18
C LYS A 90 11.80 0.42 1.10
N MET A 91 10.97 0.99 1.98
CA MET A 91 11.42 1.51 3.29
C MET A 91 12.10 0.42 4.12
N MET A 92 11.49 -0.75 4.18
CA MET A 92 12.04 -1.90 4.90
C MET A 92 13.42 -2.31 4.36
N PHE A 93 13.54 -2.54 3.05
CA PHE A 93 14.80 -2.99 2.45
C PHE A 93 15.90 -1.94 2.43
N ASP A 94 15.57 -0.67 2.15
CA ASP A 94 16.57 0.36 1.93
C ASP A 94 16.99 1.07 3.22
N LEU A 95 16.15 1.04 4.27
CA LEU A 95 16.35 1.83 5.48
C LEU A 95 16.21 1.00 6.76
N GLU A 96 15.06 0.36 7.00
CA GLU A 96 14.77 -0.27 8.29
C GLU A 96 15.68 -1.48 8.57
N CYS A 97 15.87 -2.36 7.59
CA CYS A 97 16.77 -3.52 7.72
C CYS A 97 18.24 -3.17 7.54
N ALA A 98 18.54 -2.00 6.95
CA ALA A 98 19.91 -1.53 6.76
C ALA A 98 20.43 -0.75 8.00
N ASN A 99 19.51 -0.15 8.77
CA ASN A 99 19.82 0.66 9.93
C ASN A 99 18.80 0.42 11.05
N GLU A 100 19.20 -0.37 12.05
CA GLU A 100 18.36 -0.75 13.21
C GLU A 100 17.82 0.46 14.00
N THR A 101 18.48 1.62 13.93
CA THR A 101 18.03 2.82 14.65
C THR A 101 17.11 3.70 13.82
N TYR A 102 16.91 3.41 12.53
CA TYR A 102 16.11 4.25 11.63
C TYR A 102 14.66 4.37 12.10
N ALA A 103 13.96 3.25 12.20
CA ALA A 103 12.56 3.24 12.62
C ALA A 103 12.31 3.90 13.99
N PRO A 104 13.05 3.56 15.07
CA PRO A 104 12.84 4.18 16.38
C PRO A 104 13.29 5.63 16.49
N SER A 105 14.04 6.17 15.51
CA SER A 105 14.43 7.59 15.49
C SER A 105 13.51 8.46 14.62
N VAL A 106 12.99 7.92 13.52
CA VAL A 106 12.21 8.69 12.54
C VAL A 106 10.69 8.60 12.78
N TYR A 107 10.17 7.38 12.94
CA TYR A 107 8.72 7.14 13.00
C TYR A 107 8.00 7.66 14.25
N PRO A 108 8.62 7.78 15.44
CA PRO A 108 7.92 8.34 16.59
C PRO A 108 7.40 9.75 16.35
N CYS A 109 8.13 10.59 15.61
CA CYS A 109 7.66 11.94 15.29
C CYS A 109 6.45 11.89 14.35
N VAL A 110 6.47 11.01 13.34
CA VAL A 110 5.35 10.84 12.40
C VAL A 110 4.07 10.47 13.14
N GLY A 111 4.16 9.52 14.07
CA GLY A 111 2.99 9.04 14.81
C GLY A 111 2.60 9.90 16.01
N ALA A 112 3.42 10.84 16.46
CA ALA A 112 3.12 11.70 17.59
C ALA A 112 2.37 12.96 17.14
N ASP A 113 1.42 13.41 17.96
CA ASP A 113 0.67 14.64 17.77
C ASP A 113 0.12 14.80 16.33
N VAL A 114 -0.42 13.71 15.76
CA VAL A 114 -0.86 13.69 14.35
C VAL A 114 -1.90 14.77 14.09
N ALA A 115 -2.83 14.95 15.04
CA ALA A 115 -3.83 16.00 14.98
C ALA A 115 -3.23 17.41 14.91
N LEU A 116 -2.07 17.65 15.54
CA LEU A 116 -1.42 18.95 15.58
C LEU A 116 -0.76 19.28 14.24
N TRP A 117 0.12 18.39 13.76
CA TRP A 117 0.87 18.68 12.54
C TRP A 117 0.02 18.51 11.28
N SER A 118 -1.04 17.71 11.31
CA SER A 118 -1.96 17.57 10.17
C SER A 118 -3.15 18.53 10.19
N ALA A 119 -3.28 19.38 11.22
CA ALA A 119 -4.47 20.21 11.49
C ALA A 119 -4.97 20.99 10.26
N SER A 120 -4.06 21.62 9.51
CA SER A 120 -4.40 22.41 8.32
C SER A 120 -4.85 21.58 7.11
N CYS A 121 -4.59 20.28 7.12
CA CYS A 121 -4.87 19.35 6.02
C CYS A 121 -6.01 18.38 6.32
N LEU A 122 -6.59 18.40 7.52
CA LEU A 122 -7.62 17.45 7.96
C LEU A 122 -8.80 17.35 6.99
N GLN A 123 -9.24 18.47 6.42
CA GLN A 123 -10.34 18.46 5.45
C GLN A 123 -9.97 17.68 4.17
N LEU A 124 -8.76 17.85 3.65
CA LEU A 124 -8.27 17.16 2.46
C LEU A 124 -8.03 15.67 2.75
N MET A 125 -7.51 15.34 3.93
CA MET A 125 -7.36 13.95 4.40
C MET A 125 -8.72 13.25 4.45
N GLN A 126 -9.70 13.88 5.09
CA GLN A 126 -11.05 13.33 5.20
C GLN A 126 -11.71 13.18 3.82
N GLN A 127 -11.60 14.19 2.96
CA GLN A 127 -12.16 14.15 1.60
C GLN A 127 -11.55 13.01 0.78
N TYR A 128 -10.23 12.87 0.80
CA TYR A 128 -9.54 11.76 0.15
C TYR A 128 -9.99 10.42 0.74
N TRP A 129 -9.98 10.26 2.05
CA TRP A 129 -10.36 9.03 2.75
C TRP A 129 -11.77 8.54 2.39
N THR A 130 -12.77 9.41 2.51
CA THR A 130 -14.16 9.07 2.20
C THR A 130 -14.31 8.72 0.72
N SER A 131 -13.71 9.51 -0.18
CA SER A 131 -13.79 9.26 -1.63
C SER A 131 -13.09 7.97 -2.03
N ARG A 132 -11.91 7.69 -1.44
CA ARG A 132 -11.15 6.45 -1.65
C ARG A 132 -11.97 5.22 -1.27
N ASN A 133 -12.66 5.25 -0.13
CA ASN A 133 -13.45 4.10 0.35
C ASN A 133 -14.68 3.83 -0.54
N LEU A 134 -15.38 4.88 -0.95
CA LEU A 134 -16.49 4.79 -1.90
C LEU A 134 -16.01 4.25 -3.25
N ALA A 135 -14.95 4.84 -3.80
CA ALA A 135 -14.37 4.44 -5.07
C ALA A 135 -13.84 2.99 -5.05
N ASN A 136 -13.19 2.55 -3.98
CA ASN A 136 -12.74 1.16 -3.83
C ASN A 136 -13.92 0.17 -3.83
N THR A 137 -15.03 0.53 -3.21
CA THR A 137 -16.26 -0.28 -3.22
C THR A 137 -16.85 -0.34 -4.63
N GLU A 138 -16.91 0.78 -5.34
CA GLU A 138 -17.41 0.85 -6.71
C GLU A 138 -16.53 0.06 -7.69
N ILE A 139 -15.21 0.22 -7.62
CA ILE A 139 -14.23 -0.52 -8.44
C ILE A 139 -14.40 -2.03 -8.26
N LEU A 140 -14.51 -2.50 -7.01
CA LEU A 140 -14.75 -3.92 -6.72
C LEU A 140 -16.08 -4.40 -7.30
N SER A 141 -17.13 -3.59 -7.23
CA SER A 141 -18.44 -3.91 -7.81
C SER A 141 -18.37 -4.03 -9.34
N ILE A 142 -17.75 -3.06 -10.02
CA ILE A 142 -17.56 -3.07 -11.49
C ILE A 142 -16.76 -4.31 -11.90
N TYR A 143 -15.63 -4.56 -11.24
CA TYR A 143 -14.75 -5.67 -11.58
C TYR A 143 -15.42 -7.04 -11.35
N ASN A 144 -16.11 -7.23 -10.21
CA ASN A 144 -16.83 -8.47 -9.93
C ASN A 144 -18.01 -8.68 -10.89
N THR A 145 -18.69 -7.60 -11.28
CA THR A 145 -19.77 -7.66 -12.29
C THR A 145 -19.22 -8.11 -13.64
N ALA A 146 -18.10 -7.55 -14.09
CA ALA A 146 -17.43 -7.97 -15.31
C ALA A 146 -17.04 -9.46 -15.27
N LEU A 147 -16.41 -9.91 -14.17
CA LEU A 147 -16.05 -11.31 -13.97
C LEU A 147 -17.27 -12.23 -14.03
N ASN A 148 -18.38 -11.86 -13.39
CA ASN A 148 -19.59 -12.67 -13.36
C ASN A 148 -20.31 -12.72 -14.71
N THR A 149 -20.34 -11.61 -15.43
CA THR A 149 -20.89 -11.56 -16.80
C THR A 149 -20.13 -12.50 -17.72
N VAL A 150 -18.79 -12.45 -17.70
CA VAL A 150 -17.94 -13.35 -18.49
C VAL A 150 -18.15 -14.82 -18.11
N LYS A 151 -18.22 -15.14 -16.81
CA LYS A 151 -18.49 -16.51 -16.35
C LYS A 151 -19.83 -17.06 -16.87
N LYS A 152 -20.88 -16.23 -16.90
CA LYS A 152 -22.22 -16.63 -17.39
C LYS A 152 -22.26 -16.83 -18.91
N LEU A 153 -21.36 -16.20 -19.65
CA LEU A 153 -21.28 -16.28 -21.12
C LEU A 153 -20.46 -17.47 -21.64
N LYS A 154 -19.69 -18.15 -20.77
CA LYS A 154 -18.89 -19.34 -21.12
C LYS A 154 -19.60 -20.49 -21.89
N PRO A 155 -20.93 -20.71 -21.83
CA PRO A 155 -21.56 -21.79 -22.60
C PRO A 155 -21.62 -21.57 -24.14
N ARG A 156 -21.27 -20.40 -24.68
CA ARG A 156 -21.41 -20.07 -26.12
C ARG A 156 -20.05 -19.81 -26.79
N ALA A 157 -19.37 -20.89 -27.16
CA ALA A 157 -17.94 -20.90 -27.53
C ALA A 157 -17.50 -19.91 -28.63
N GLU A 158 -18.35 -19.54 -29.59
CA GLU A 158 -17.89 -18.81 -30.79
C GLU A 158 -17.91 -17.27 -30.68
N LEU A 159 -18.61 -16.70 -29.69
CA LEU A 159 -18.68 -15.24 -29.44
C LEU A 159 -17.87 -14.78 -28.22
N THR A 160 -17.21 -15.71 -27.53
CA THR A 160 -16.63 -15.50 -26.20
C THR A 160 -15.47 -14.52 -26.18
N SER A 161 -14.52 -14.57 -27.12
CA SER A 161 -13.32 -13.73 -27.06
C SER A 161 -13.61 -12.23 -27.24
N VAL A 162 -14.44 -11.89 -28.24
CA VAL A 162 -14.81 -10.50 -28.54
C VAL A 162 -15.67 -9.90 -27.42
N PHE A 163 -16.65 -10.65 -26.92
CA PHE A 163 -17.49 -10.17 -25.82
C PHE A 163 -16.73 -10.08 -24.49
N HIS A 164 -15.83 -11.03 -24.18
CA HIS A 164 -14.99 -10.94 -22.99
C HIS A 164 -14.12 -9.70 -23.03
N ASN A 165 -13.45 -9.45 -24.16
CA ASN A 165 -12.62 -8.27 -24.35
C ASN A 165 -13.45 -6.98 -24.23
N PHE A 166 -14.65 -6.94 -24.82
CA PHE A 166 -15.54 -5.78 -24.70
C PHE A 166 -15.96 -5.51 -23.25
N VAL A 167 -16.42 -6.53 -22.53
CA VAL A 167 -16.89 -6.41 -21.13
C VAL A 167 -15.76 -5.97 -20.21
N PHE A 168 -14.57 -6.57 -20.33
CA PHE A 168 -13.42 -6.16 -19.52
C PHE A 168 -12.89 -4.80 -19.93
N HIS A 169 -12.80 -4.48 -21.22
CA HIS A 169 -12.31 -3.18 -21.66
C HIS A 169 -13.20 -2.03 -21.17
N ASP A 170 -14.53 -2.17 -21.24
CA ASP A 170 -15.45 -1.18 -20.68
C ASP A 170 -15.29 -1.05 -19.16
N ALA A 171 -15.25 -2.18 -18.44
CA ALA A 171 -15.06 -2.19 -16.99
C ALA A 171 -13.74 -1.52 -16.57
N MET A 172 -12.63 -1.86 -17.23
CA MET A 172 -11.30 -1.32 -16.89
C MET A 172 -11.19 0.16 -17.26
N ARG A 173 -11.80 0.61 -18.36
CA ARG A 173 -11.89 2.03 -18.70
C ARG A 173 -12.63 2.82 -17.62
N ARG A 174 -13.75 2.29 -17.11
CA ARG A 174 -14.52 2.92 -16.02
C ARG A 174 -13.71 2.95 -14.72
N ILE A 175 -13.08 1.83 -14.35
CA ILE A 175 -12.21 1.73 -13.18
C ILE A 175 -11.08 2.76 -13.27
N SER A 176 -10.40 2.86 -14.42
CA SER A 176 -9.32 3.82 -14.63
C SER A 176 -9.78 5.25 -14.37
N LYS A 177 -10.98 5.64 -14.83
CA LYS A 177 -11.50 6.99 -14.60
C LYS A 177 -11.74 7.27 -13.12
N ILE A 178 -12.34 6.33 -12.40
CA ILE A 178 -12.58 6.42 -10.95
C ILE A 178 -11.24 6.51 -10.20
N GLU A 179 -10.24 5.74 -10.61
CA GLU A 179 -8.89 5.82 -10.05
C GLU A 179 -8.23 7.17 -10.32
N GLY A 180 -8.43 7.76 -11.50
CA GLY A 180 -7.97 9.12 -11.79
C GLY A 180 -8.52 10.16 -10.80
N ASP A 181 -9.81 10.07 -10.47
CA ASP A 181 -10.43 10.94 -9.46
C ASP A 181 -9.81 10.72 -8.07
N LYS A 182 -9.53 9.47 -7.70
CA LYS A 182 -8.82 9.15 -6.45
C LYS A 182 -7.39 9.70 -6.42
N CYS A 183 -6.63 9.53 -7.50
CA CYS A 183 -5.24 9.96 -7.61
C CYS A 183 -5.12 11.48 -7.49
N GLU A 184 -6.07 12.22 -8.06
CA GLU A 184 -6.15 13.68 -7.94
C GLU A 184 -6.34 14.11 -6.48
N LEU A 185 -7.32 13.52 -5.78
CA LEU A 185 -7.54 13.80 -4.36
C LEU A 185 -6.36 13.38 -3.48
N PHE A 186 -5.72 12.25 -3.81
CA PHE A 186 -4.51 11.79 -3.13
C PHE A 186 -3.38 12.81 -3.28
N LYS A 187 -3.14 13.33 -4.49
CA LYS A 187 -2.11 14.35 -4.74
C LYS A 187 -2.40 15.64 -3.95
N GLN A 188 -3.64 16.14 -3.97
CA GLN A 188 -4.02 17.33 -3.21
C GLN A 188 -3.80 17.16 -1.70
N MET A 189 -4.18 16.01 -1.15
CA MET A 189 -3.93 15.68 0.25
C MET A 189 -2.44 15.57 0.53
N ARG A 190 -1.69 14.83 -0.29
CA ARG A 190 -0.24 14.63 -0.17
C ARG A 190 0.52 15.95 -0.18
N ASP A 191 0.20 16.82 -1.13
CA ASP A 191 0.87 18.10 -1.35
C ASP A 191 0.58 19.08 -0.19
N CYS A 192 -0.49 18.86 0.59
CA CYS A 192 -0.76 19.55 1.84
C CYS A 192 0.04 18.95 3.02
N ILE A 193 0.00 17.63 3.21
CA ILE A 193 0.56 16.98 4.41
C ILE A 193 2.10 17.00 4.43
N LEU A 194 2.76 16.81 3.29
CA LEU A 194 4.20 16.59 3.26
C LEU A 194 5.00 17.82 3.71
N PRO A 195 4.64 19.06 3.29
CA PRO A 195 5.24 20.27 3.85
C PRO A 195 5.00 20.42 5.35
N SER A 196 3.80 20.11 5.83
CA SER A 196 3.49 20.22 7.26
C SER A 196 4.32 19.23 8.10
N LEU A 197 4.40 17.98 7.63
CA LEU A 197 5.23 16.95 8.25
C LEU A 197 6.72 17.32 8.20
N TYR A 198 7.19 17.92 7.09
CA TYR A 198 8.58 18.37 6.98
C TYR A 198 8.92 19.43 8.04
N ASN A 199 8.02 20.39 8.25
CA ASN A 199 8.23 21.44 9.25
C ASN A 199 8.24 20.89 10.68
N GLN A 200 7.48 19.83 10.95
CA GLN A 200 7.39 19.22 12.27
C GLN A 200 8.51 18.19 12.55
N CYS A 201 8.76 17.30 11.59
CA CYS A 201 9.56 16.08 11.78
C CYS A 201 10.80 16.01 10.89
N GLY A 202 10.99 16.95 9.97
CA GLY A 202 12.15 17.01 9.09
C GLY A 202 12.10 16.08 7.88
N LEU A 203 13.18 16.10 7.11
CA LEU A 203 13.26 15.48 5.79
C LEU A 203 13.06 13.96 5.81
N GLU A 204 13.68 13.25 6.75
CA GLU A 204 13.66 11.79 6.78
C GLU A 204 12.25 11.26 6.99
N ALA A 205 11.49 11.86 7.91
CA ALA A 205 10.09 11.54 8.16
C ALA A 205 9.21 11.81 6.93
N THR A 206 9.41 12.95 6.27
CA THR A 206 8.68 13.29 5.04
C THR A 206 8.97 12.32 3.91
N VAL A 207 10.23 11.95 3.70
CA VAL A 207 10.63 10.96 2.68
C VAL A 207 10.03 9.59 2.99
N ALA A 208 10.04 9.17 4.25
CA ALA A 208 9.46 7.90 4.67
C ALA A 208 7.96 7.83 4.43
N VAL A 209 7.22 8.86 4.85
CA VAL A 209 5.78 8.92 4.64
C VAL A 209 5.47 8.97 3.16
N ASN A 210 6.09 9.89 2.41
CA ASN A 210 5.86 10.01 0.96
C ASN A 210 6.12 8.70 0.23
N THR A 211 7.24 8.02 0.52
CA THR A 211 7.57 6.73 -0.08
C THR A 211 6.50 5.70 0.28
N SER A 212 6.10 5.61 1.55
CA SER A 212 5.12 4.63 2.03
C SER A 212 3.75 4.78 1.39
N ILE A 213 3.28 6.02 1.16
CA ILE A 213 1.93 6.28 0.61
C ILE A 213 1.91 6.41 -0.91
N SER A 214 2.98 6.91 -1.54
CA SER A 214 3.00 7.19 -2.97
C SER A 214 3.51 6.01 -3.78
N LEU A 215 4.62 5.37 -3.39
CA LEU A 215 5.25 4.39 -4.27
C LEU A 215 4.42 3.11 -4.40
N GLY A 216 3.99 2.84 -5.64
CA GLY A 216 3.14 1.68 -5.92
C GLY A 216 1.71 1.89 -5.43
N TYR A 217 1.25 3.15 -5.41
CA TYR A 217 -0.09 3.54 -4.95
C TYR A 217 -1.18 2.69 -5.62
N LEU A 218 -1.21 2.64 -6.95
CA LEU A 218 -2.22 1.89 -7.69
C LEU A 218 -2.13 0.37 -7.47
N ARG A 219 -0.91 -0.18 -7.35
CA ARG A 219 -0.71 -1.60 -7.02
C ARG A 219 -1.34 -1.94 -5.67
N THR A 220 -1.12 -1.04 -4.72
CA THR A 220 -1.57 -1.15 -3.34
C THR A 220 -3.08 -0.95 -3.18
N GLU A 221 -3.70 -0.13 -4.03
CA GLU A 221 -5.15 0.12 -4.03
C GLU A 221 -5.94 -0.95 -4.79
N ARG A 222 -5.43 -1.41 -5.95
CA ARG A 222 -6.11 -2.41 -6.79
C ARG A 222 -6.12 -3.81 -6.16
N ARG A 223 -5.20 -4.08 -5.23
CA ARG A 223 -4.83 -5.45 -4.80
C ARG A 223 -4.26 -6.25 -5.98
N GLU A 224 -3.61 -7.37 -5.67
CA GLU A 224 -2.76 -8.08 -6.64
C GLU A 224 -3.50 -8.48 -7.92
N LYS A 225 -4.70 -9.05 -7.80
CA LYS A 225 -5.42 -9.58 -8.96
C LYS A 225 -5.81 -8.51 -9.99
N LEU A 226 -6.45 -7.43 -9.56
CA LEU A 226 -6.86 -6.34 -10.46
C LEU A 226 -5.62 -5.62 -11.01
N HIS A 227 -4.58 -5.45 -10.19
CA HIS A 227 -3.32 -4.87 -10.65
C HIS A 227 -2.69 -5.70 -11.77
N LEU A 228 -2.62 -7.02 -11.61
CA LEU A 228 -2.11 -7.94 -12.63
C LEU A 228 -2.95 -7.90 -13.91
N ASP A 229 -4.27 -7.79 -13.83
CA ASP A 229 -5.10 -7.65 -15.03
C ASP A 229 -4.79 -6.33 -15.77
N PHE A 230 -4.64 -5.21 -15.06
CA PHE A 230 -4.19 -3.94 -15.67
C PHE A 230 -2.84 -4.08 -16.38
N ARG A 231 -1.88 -4.73 -15.72
CA ARG A 231 -0.52 -4.91 -16.24
C ARG A 231 -0.46 -5.88 -17.42
N ASN A 232 -1.07 -7.06 -17.30
CA ASN A 232 -0.98 -8.14 -18.29
C ASN A 232 -1.71 -7.82 -19.59
N PHE A 233 -2.81 -7.06 -19.50
CA PHE A 233 -3.62 -6.66 -20.65
C PHE A 233 -3.34 -5.21 -21.10
N ALA A 234 -2.35 -4.55 -20.49
CA ALA A 234 -1.92 -3.19 -20.82
C ALA A 234 -3.09 -2.19 -20.89
N TYR A 235 -4.02 -2.25 -19.91
CA TYR A 235 -5.11 -1.29 -19.83
C TYR A 235 -4.57 0.10 -19.50
N PHE A 236 -5.15 1.12 -20.15
CA PHE A 236 -4.76 2.50 -19.97
C PHE A 236 -4.94 2.95 -18.51
N LEU A 237 -3.96 3.72 -18.02
CA LEU A 237 -4.01 4.38 -16.72
C LEU A 237 -4.43 5.84 -16.93
N ASP A 238 -5.27 6.37 -16.04
CA ASP A 238 -5.66 7.77 -16.12
C ASP A 238 -4.43 8.66 -15.86
N PRO A 239 -4.17 9.70 -16.69
CA PRO A 239 -3.00 10.58 -16.55
C PRO A 239 -2.90 11.25 -15.18
N ARG A 240 -4.02 11.42 -14.48
CA ARG A 240 -4.02 11.97 -13.11
C ARG A 240 -3.29 11.09 -12.11
N CYS A 241 -3.08 9.82 -12.43
CA CYS A 241 -2.26 8.91 -11.62
C CYS A 241 -0.77 8.91 -11.97
N GLU A 242 -0.32 9.69 -12.97
CA GLU A 242 1.11 9.76 -13.31
C GLU A 242 1.94 10.30 -12.13
N GLY A 243 3.10 9.69 -11.89
CA GLY A 243 3.98 10.03 -10.78
C GLY A 243 3.59 9.42 -9.42
N LEU A 244 2.72 8.41 -9.42
CA LEU A 244 2.30 7.58 -8.27
C LEU A 244 2.58 6.08 -8.55
#